data_AF-A0A9D8DF89-F1
#
_entry.id   AF-A0A9D8DF89-F1
#
_cell.length_a   1.000
_cell.length_b   1.000
_cell.length_c   1.000
_cell.angle_alpha   90.00
_cell.angle_beta   90.00
_cell.angle_gamma   90.00
#
_symmetry.space_group_name_H-M   'P 1'
#
loop_
_entity.id
_entity.type
_entity.pdbx_description
1 polymer ?
#
loop_
_entity_poly.entity_id
_entity_poly.type
_entity_poly.pdbx_seq_one_letter_code
_entity_poly.pdbx_strand_id
1 'polypeptide(L)'
;MILDPFSPLSTELYSLLSVALVVSAIAVLLAARGEPDPRGYRPIARYLGAIGLITLFVALYAAFGAAGSLTDLVVNHAERKAATPYYFGYTNLDFFGYGMSGAFPIYDFSTNAGNNGNYDHTVASGLVAIITGALFVLTRRWRLRLEAGAPKDAVVVRVGRTYRSGVAAVAGLTLAVSLTTMAYAVFEFFAPNIVTSAAYPDDVIRMEGLAEFLAFGFLAVLSGLIFRRAWRELAPALPALPAHKAPATKRATPAKKRTR
;
A
#
# COMPACT_ATOMS: atom_id res chain seq x y z
N MET A 1 -0.47 1.74 35.62
CA MET A 1 0.13 1.72 34.27
C MET A 1 -0.37 0.44 33.62
N ILE A 2 -1.55 0.50 33.02
CA ILE A 2 -2.19 -0.62 32.34
C ILE A 2 -1.55 -0.64 30.95
N LEU A 3 -0.84 -1.72 30.62
CA LEU A 3 -0.37 -1.95 29.26
C LEU A 3 -1.62 -2.12 28.40
N ASP A 4 -1.85 -1.20 27.46
CA ASP A 4 -2.90 -1.35 26.45
C ASP A 4 -2.62 -2.65 25.67
N PRO A 5 -3.42 -3.72 25.82
CA PRO A 5 -3.03 -5.03 25.27
C PRO A 5 -3.25 -5.13 23.75
N PHE A 6 -3.76 -4.08 23.09
CA PHE A 6 -4.44 -4.26 21.79
C PHE A 6 -4.03 -3.31 20.65
N SER A 7 -2.96 -2.51 20.75
CA SER A 7 -2.49 -1.71 19.59
C SER A 7 -1.00 -1.80 19.21
N PRO A 8 -0.32 -2.97 19.24
CA PRO A 8 0.98 -3.09 18.57
C PRO A 8 0.85 -3.33 17.05
N LEU A 9 -0.30 -3.82 16.57
CA LEU A 9 -0.42 -4.24 15.17
C LEU A 9 -0.62 -3.08 14.19
N SER A 10 -1.38 -2.03 14.57
CA SER A 10 -1.70 -0.92 13.66
C SER A 10 -0.44 -0.13 13.30
N THR A 11 0.30 0.39 14.28
CA THR A 11 1.47 1.24 14.05
C THR A 11 2.58 0.52 13.27
N GLU A 12 2.80 -0.78 13.56
CA GLU A 12 3.83 -1.58 12.89
C GLU A 12 3.47 -1.92 11.44
N LEU A 13 2.20 -2.20 11.13
CA LEU A 13 1.77 -2.45 9.75
C LEU A 13 1.94 -1.20 8.86
N TYR A 14 1.70 -0.01 9.41
CA TYR A 14 1.89 1.24 8.68
C TYR A 14 3.36 1.64 8.56
N SER A 15 4.18 1.38 9.58
CA SER A 15 5.63 1.58 9.51
C SER A 15 6.22 0.71 8.39
N LEU A 16 5.79 -0.55 8.26
CA LEU A 16 6.20 -1.46 7.20
C LEU A 16 5.87 -0.92 5.81
N LEU A 17 4.73 -0.28 5.65
CA LEU A 17 4.29 0.26 4.37
C LEU A 17 5.07 1.51 3.95
N SER A 18 5.36 2.41 4.89
CA SER A 18 6.26 3.55 4.68
C SER A 18 7.70 3.10 4.39
N VAL A 19 8.18 2.09 5.14
CA VAL A 19 9.49 1.46 4.88
C VAL A 19 9.51 0.83 3.50
N ALA A 20 8.47 0.11 3.10
CA ALA A 20 8.38 -0.50 1.77
C ALA A 20 8.39 0.55 0.65
N LEU A 21 7.71 1.69 0.84
CA LEU A 21 7.77 2.82 -0.08
C LEU A 21 9.20 3.37 -0.19
N VAL A 22 9.83 3.68 0.95
CA VAL A 22 11.18 4.24 1.00
C VAL A 22 12.20 3.29 0.39
N VAL A 23 12.15 2.00 0.74
CA VAL A 23 13.02 0.96 0.18
C VAL A 23 12.80 0.83 -1.32
N SER A 24 11.55 0.87 -1.80
CA SER A 24 11.25 0.82 -3.24
C SER A 24 11.77 2.06 -3.97
N ALA A 25 11.61 3.24 -3.40
CA ALA A 25 12.13 4.48 -3.97
C ALA A 25 13.67 4.46 -4.03
N ILE A 26 14.34 4.06 -2.95
CA ILE A 26 15.80 3.90 -2.90
C ILE A 26 16.25 2.86 -3.92
N ALA A 27 15.58 1.71 -4.02
CA ALA A 27 15.90 0.68 -5.00
C ALA A 27 15.82 1.21 -6.43
N VAL A 28 14.81 2.03 -6.75
CA VAL A 28 14.69 2.69 -8.06
C VAL A 28 15.81 3.69 -8.29
N LEU A 29 16.16 4.51 -7.29
CA LEU A 29 17.25 5.50 -7.39
C LEU A 29 18.62 4.84 -7.55
N LEU A 30 18.82 3.68 -6.95
CA LEU A 30 20.07 2.91 -7.03
C LEU A 30 20.11 1.95 -8.23
N ALA A 31 19.00 1.71 -8.91
CA ALA A 31 18.92 0.78 -10.03
C ALA A 31 19.91 1.15 -11.15
N ALA A 32 20.66 0.16 -11.65
CA ALA A 32 21.66 0.31 -12.72
C ALA A 32 22.79 1.31 -12.41
N ARG A 33 23.22 1.39 -11.14
CA ARG A 33 24.42 2.13 -10.74
C ARG A 33 25.66 1.47 -11.33
N GLY A 34 26.52 2.27 -11.97
CA GLY A 34 27.80 1.80 -12.54
C GLY A 34 27.76 1.36 -14.01
N GLU A 35 26.58 1.27 -14.62
CA GLU A 35 26.49 0.88 -16.04
C GLU A 35 26.83 2.06 -16.98
N PRO A 36 27.45 1.85 -18.14
CA PRO A 36 27.64 2.90 -19.12
C PRO A 36 26.27 3.35 -19.68
N ASP A 37 26.03 4.66 -19.72
CA ASP A 37 24.80 5.26 -20.26
C ASP A 37 25.16 6.32 -21.32
N PRO A 38 25.50 5.90 -22.55
CA PRO A 38 25.94 6.80 -23.61
C PRO A 38 24.84 7.77 -24.07
N ARG A 39 23.56 7.51 -23.74
CA ARG A 39 22.42 8.36 -24.12
C ARG A 39 21.94 9.29 -22.99
N GLY A 40 22.45 9.13 -21.77
CA GLY A 40 22.11 9.98 -20.62
C GLY A 40 20.67 9.84 -20.11
N TYR A 41 19.94 8.77 -20.43
CA TYR A 41 18.54 8.60 -20.04
C TYR A 41 18.33 8.05 -18.62
N ARG A 42 19.38 7.51 -17.99
CA ARG A 42 19.33 6.93 -16.64
C ARG A 42 18.82 7.88 -15.56
N PRO A 43 19.34 9.11 -15.38
CA PRO A 43 18.85 10.01 -14.34
C PRO A 43 17.36 10.33 -14.51
N ILE A 44 16.91 10.53 -15.75
CA ILE A 44 15.51 10.80 -16.07
C ILE A 44 14.63 9.59 -15.73
N ALA A 45 15.05 8.37 -16.09
CA ALA A 45 14.31 7.15 -15.79
C ALA A 45 14.17 6.90 -14.27
N ARG A 46 15.24 7.16 -13.50
CA ARG A 46 15.22 7.04 -12.03
C ARG A 46 14.32 8.09 -11.39
N TYR A 47 14.42 9.35 -11.83
CA TYR A 47 13.58 10.44 -11.34
C TYR A 47 12.09 10.17 -11.58
N LEU A 48 11.72 9.81 -12.82
CA LEU A 48 10.34 9.46 -13.17
C LEU A 48 9.85 8.21 -12.42
N GLY A 49 10.74 7.24 -12.18
CA GLY A 49 10.42 6.06 -11.37
C GLY A 49 10.14 6.42 -9.91
N ALA A 50 11.01 7.20 -9.28
CA ALA A 50 10.85 7.60 -7.88
C ALA A 50 9.60 8.45 -7.67
N ILE A 51 9.38 9.47 -8.50
CA ILE A 51 8.17 10.30 -8.42
C ILE A 51 6.93 9.49 -8.75
N GLY A 52 7.01 8.58 -9.72
CA GLY A 52 5.91 7.68 -10.04
C GLY A 52 5.51 6.78 -8.85
N LEU A 53 6.44 6.38 -8.00
CA LEU A 53 6.13 5.62 -6.78
C LEU A 53 5.49 6.51 -5.71
N ILE A 54 6.07 7.69 -5.47
CA ILE A 54 5.55 8.64 -4.47
C ILE A 54 4.14 9.10 -4.85
N THR A 55 3.93 9.51 -6.09
CA THR A 55 2.61 9.97 -6.56
C THR A 55 1.56 8.87 -6.54
N LEU A 56 1.94 7.62 -6.85
CA LEU A 56 1.05 6.47 -6.70
C LEU A 56 0.60 6.28 -5.25
N PHE A 57 1.56 6.31 -4.33
CA PHE A 57 1.33 6.13 -2.92
C PHE A 57 0.40 7.21 -2.37
N VAL A 58 0.74 8.48 -2.63
CA VAL A 58 -0.08 9.61 -2.18
C VAL A 58 -1.48 9.55 -2.80
N ALA A 59 -1.61 9.19 -4.08
CA ALA A 59 -2.91 9.06 -4.73
C ALA A 59 -3.78 7.97 -4.09
N LEU A 60 -3.20 6.81 -3.77
CA LEU A 60 -3.90 5.72 -3.11
C LEU A 60 -4.43 6.12 -1.73
N TYR A 61 -3.57 6.72 -0.91
CA TYR A 61 -3.93 7.08 0.46
C TYR A 61 -4.82 8.32 0.55
N ALA A 62 -4.68 9.27 -0.38
CA ALA A 62 -5.62 10.38 -0.50
C ALA A 62 -7.01 9.89 -0.98
N ALA A 63 -7.05 8.93 -1.92
CA ALA A 63 -8.31 8.32 -2.34
C ALA A 63 -8.97 7.53 -1.21
N PHE A 64 -8.17 6.82 -0.41
CA PHE A 64 -8.64 6.14 0.80
C PHE A 64 -9.18 7.12 1.85
N GLY A 65 -8.48 8.23 2.13
CA GLY A 65 -8.97 9.26 3.06
C GLY A 65 -10.29 9.90 2.60
N ALA A 66 -10.44 10.13 1.29
CA ALA A 66 -11.71 10.60 0.72
C ALA A 66 -12.83 9.56 0.85
N ALA A 67 -12.55 8.29 0.58
CA ALA A 67 -13.52 7.21 0.76
C ALA A 67 -13.90 7.04 2.24
N GLY A 68 -12.92 7.10 3.14
CA GLY A 68 -13.10 7.00 4.59
C GLY A 68 -14.01 8.09 5.14
N SER A 69 -13.74 9.35 4.80
CA SER A 69 -14.57 10.49 5.21
C SER A 69 -15.99 10.45 4.64
N LEU A 70 -16.17 9.95 3.41
CA LEU A 70 -17.50 9.70 2.84
C LEU A 70 -18.24 8.58 3.57
N THR A 71 -17.55 7.48 3.87
CA THR A 71 -18.17 6.34 4.57
C THR A 71 -18.51 6.69 6.01
N ASP A 72 -17.76 7.59 6.65
CA ASP A 72 -18.05 8.04 8.02
C ASP A 72 -19.34 8.88 8.12
N LEU A 73 -19.87 9.39 7.01
CA LEU A 73 -21.17 10.08 6.99
C LEU A 73 -22.34 9.19 7.42
N VAL A 74 -22.19 7.87 7.41
CA VAL A 74 -23.24 6.92 7.82
C VAL A 74 -23.31 6.74 9.35
N VAL A 75 -22.29 7.19 10.08
CA VAL A 75 -22.18 6.98 11.52
C VAL A 75 -22.82 8.17 12.26
N ASN A 76 -23.48 7.91 13.39
CA ASN A 76 -24.09 8.95 14.22
C ASN A 76 -23.05 9.63 15.12
N HIS A 77 -22.52 10.79 14.70
CA HIS A 77 -21.50 11.53 15.44
C HIS A 77 -21.96 12.03 16.81
N ALA A 78 -23.25 12.28 17.02
CA ALA A 78 -23.77 12.75 18.30
C ALA A 78 -23.73 11.64 19.35
N GLU A 79 -24.20 10.44 19.00
CA GLU A 79 -24.14 9.25 19.87
C GLU A 79 -22.70 8.80 20.11
N ARG A 80 -21.88 8.82 19.05
CA ARG A 80 -20.45 8.53 19.15
C ARG A 80 -19.74 9.44 20.15
N LYS A 81 -19.94 10.77 20.03
CA LYS A 81 -19.36 11.76 20.96
C LYS A 81 -19.86 11.59 22.40
N ALA A 82 -21.13 11.23 22.57
CA ALA A 82 -21.70 10.95 23.89
C ALA A 82 -21.10 9.69 24.53
N ALA A 83 -20.80 8.66 23.72
CA ALA A 83 -20.16 7.43 24.17
C ALA A 83 -18.68 7.62 24.52
N THR A 84 -17.99 8.62 23.93
CA THR A 84 -16.55 8.83 24.13
C THR A 84 -16.12 10.30 24.20
N PRO A 85 -16.02 10.86 25.40
CA PRO A 85 -15.38 12.16 25.58
C PRO A 85 -13.84 12.13 25.49
N TYR A 86 -13.18 10.94 25.50
CA TYR A 86 -11.71 10.86 25.69
C TYR A 86 -10.91 9.82 24.86
N TYR A 87 -11.52 8.91 24.07
CA TYR A 87 -10.80 7.70 23.60
C TYR A 87 -10.60 7.52 22.08
N PHE A 88 -11.02 8.46 21.22
CA PHE A 88 -10.92 8.28 19.76
C PHE A 88 -9.54 8.50 19.13
N GLY A 89 -8.48 8.72 19.92
CA GLY A 89 -7.17 9.11 19.39
C GLY A 89 -6.29 7.98 18.85
N TYR A 90 -6.68 6.71 18.94
CA TYR A 90 -5.71 5.59 18.84
C TYR A 90 -5.68 4.82 17.51
N THR A 91 -6.55 5.13 16.55
CA THR A 91 -6.45 4.60 15.18
C THR A 91 -5.94 5.62 14.18
N ASN A 92 -5.61 6.83 14.66
CA ASN A 92 -5.14 7.92 13.83
C ASN A 92 -3.76 7.58 13.24
N LEU A 93 -3.73 7.58 11.91
CA LEU A 93 -2.53 7.55 11.09
C LEU A 93 -1.78 8.87 11.26
N ASP A 94 -1.09 9.05 12.39
CA ASP A 94 -0.09 10.10 12.57
C ASP A 94 1.15 9.73 11.74
N PHE A 95 1.02 9.90 10.43
CA PHE A 95 1.94 9.42 9.41
C PHE A 95 3.38 10.01 9.54
N PHE A 96 3.58 11.00 10.41
CA PHE A 96 4.89 11.59 10.76
C PHE A 96 5.04 11.93 12.27
N GLY A 97 4.30 11.26 13.16
CA GLY A 97 4.13 11.63 14.58
C GLY A 97 5.25 11.26 15.55
N TYR A 98 6.48 11.71 15.29
CA TYR A 98 7.44 12.01 16.38
C TYR A 98 8.05 13.39 16.12
N GLY A 99 7.27 14.45 16.37
CA GLY A 99 7.80 15.81 16.54
C GLY A 99 7.44 16.87 15.50
N MET A 100 6.59 16.60 14.50
CA MET A 100 6.04 17.65 13.64
C MET A 100 4.56 17.90 13.96
N SER A 101 4.24 19.11 14.39
CA SER A 101 2.90 19.66 14.70
C SER A 101 2.00 19.80 13.44
N GLY A 102 2.01 18.82 12.54
CA GLY A 102 1.31 18.90 11.25
C GLY A 102 1.15 17.55 10.57
N ALA A 103 1.00 16.48 11.34
CA ALA A 103 0.59 15.20 10.79
C ALA A 103 -0.81 15.35 10.19
N PHE A 104 -0.97 15.00 8.92
CA PHE A 104 -2.27 14.87 8.30
C PHE A 104 -2.79 13.47 8.65
N PRO A 105 -3.86 13.33 9.44
CA PRO A 105 -4.43 12.02 9.66
C PRO A 105 -4.91 11.46 8.32
N ILE A 106 -4.39 10.30 7.94
CA ILE A 106 -4.85 9.58 6.74
C ILE A 106 -6.25 8.98 6.96
N TYR A 107 -6.62 8.79 8.23
CA TYR A 107 -7.95 8.39 8.69
C TYR A 107 -8.12 8.97 10.10
N ASP A 108 -9.12 9.84 10.29
CA ASP A 108 -9.53 10.37 11.59
C ASP A 108 -11.05 10.52 11.56
N PHE A 109 -11.71 9.82 12.47
CA PHE A 109 -13.14 9.97 12.65
C PHE A 109 -13.40 11.32 13.31
N SER A 110 -14.21 12.17 12.67
CA SER A 110 -14.42 13.50 13.21
C SER A 110 -15.08 13.41 14.59
N THR A 111 -14.43 14.01 15.59
CA THR A 111 -15.01 14.18 16.94
C THR A 111 -16.05 15.31 17.00
N ASN A 112 -16.23 16.02 15.89
CA ASN A 112 -17.27 17.04 15.77
C ASN A 112 -18.63 16.36 15.62
N ALA A 113 -19.63 16.90 16.31
CA ALA A 113 -21.00 16.36 16.25
C ALA A 113 -21.71 16.60 14.89
N GLY A 114 -21.02 17.18 13.91
CA GLY A 114 -21.58 17.53 12.60
C GLY A 114 -20.65 17.12 11.46
N ASN A 115 -21.25 16.93 10.29
CA ASN A 115 -20.60 16.36 9.11
C ASN A 115 -19.70 17.32 8.31
N ASN A 116 -19.63 18.59 8.68
CA ASN A 116 -18.86 19.60 7.92
C ASN A 116 -17.39 19.21 7.78
N GLY A 117 -16.78 18.70 8.87
CA GLY A 117 -15.40 18.21 8.83
C GLY A 117 -15.22 17.08 7.81
N ASN A 118 -16.15 16.12 7.76
CA ASN A 118 -16.09 15.01 6.81
C ASN A 118 -16.20 15.49 5.36
N TYR A 119 -17.05 16.47 5.07
CA TYR A 119 -17.13 17.06 3.73
C TYR A 119 -15.83 17.78 3.34
N ASP A 120 -15.27 18.59 4.23
CA ASP A 120 -14.02 19.30 3.99
C ASP A 120 -12.85 18.32 3.73
N HIS A 121 -12.75 17.28 4.57
CA HIS A 121 -11.76 16.20 4.41
C HIS A 121 -11.96 15.41 3.11
N THR A 122 -13.22 15.11 2.75
CA THR A 122 -13.56 14.42 1.50
C THR A 122 -13.07 15.23 0.31
N VAL A 123 -13.37 16.53 0.27
CA VAL A 123 -13.01 17.41 -0.84
C VAL A 123 -11.50 17.59 -0.91
N ALA A 124 -10.84 17.88 0.21
CA ALA A 124 -9.39 18.08 0.25
C ALA A 124 -8.65 16.81 -0.20
N SER A 125 -8.99 15.65 0.38
CA SER A 125 -8.36 14.37 0.04
C SER A 125 -8.67 13.94 -1.38
N GLY A 126 -9.91 14.16 -1.84
CA GLY A 126 -10.33 13.89 -3.22
C GLY A 126 -9.54 14.71 -4.24
N LEU A 127 -9.33 16.00 -3.98
CA LEU A 127 -8.51 16.87 -4.85
C LEU A 127 -7.05 16.41 -4.87
N VAL A 128 -6.47 16.06 -3.72
CA VAL A 128 -5.11 15.51 -3.65
C VAL A 128 -5.01 14.21 -4.44
N ALA A 129 -5.98 13.31 -4.31
CA ALA A 129 -6.03 12.05 -5.05
C ALA A 129 -6.09 12.26 -6.57
N ILE A 130 -6.92 13.22 -7.02
CA ILE A 130 -7.04 13.56 -8.44
C ILE A 130 -5.72 14.12 -8.99
N ILE A 131 -5.13 15.10 -8.31
CA ILE A 131 -3.89 15.76 -8.77
C ILE A 131 -2.73 14.75 -8.79
N THR A 132 -2.53 14.01 -7.71
CA THR A 132 -1.43 13.03 -7.61
C THR A 132 -1.66 11.83 -8.52
N GLY A 133 -2.92 11.39 -8.71
CA GLY A 133 -3.29 10.39 -9.70
C GLY A 133 -2.99 10.84 -11.13
N ALA A 134 -3.28 12.10 -11.47
CA ALA A 134 -2.94 12.66 -12.78
C ALA A 134 -1.42 12.72 -12.99
N LEU A 135 -0.65 13.14 -11.98
CA LEU A 135 0.81 13.13 -12.02
C LEU A 135 1.37 11.70 -12.16
N PHE A 136 0.78 10.72 -11.48
CA PHE A 136 1.14 9.31 -11.64
C PHE A 136 0.91 8.82 -13.07
N VAL A 137 -0.26 9.09 -13.64
CA VAL A 137 -0.58 8.72 -15.03
C VAL A 137 0.37 9.38 -16.02
N LEU A 138 0.68 10.67 -15.80
CA LEU A 138 1.63 11.43 -16.61
C LEU A 138 3.01 10.80 -16.53
N THR A 139 3.61 10.67 -15.34
CA THR A 139 4.95 10.09 -15.14
C THR A 139 5.05 8.67 -15.72
N ARG A 140 3.99 7.85 -15.57
CA ARG A 140 3.91 6.53 -16.21
C ARG A 140 3.93 6.62 -17.73
N ARG A 141 3.16 7.54 -18.33
CA ARG A 141 3.13 7.76 -19.80
C ARG A 141 4.50 8.20 -20.34
N TRP A 142 5.18 9.12 -19.65
CA TRP A 142 6.53 9.56 -20.02
C TRP A 142 7.54 8.42 -19.92
N ARG A 143 7.47 7.61 -18.87
CA ARG A 143 8.35 6.45 -18.73
C ARG A 143 8.15 5.42 -19.84
N LEU A 144 6.89 5.11 -20.18
CA LEU A 144 6.60 4.17 -21.28
C LEU A 144 7.15 4.67 -22.62
N ARG A 145 7.13 5.99 -22.88
CA ARG A 145 7.75 6.58 -24.08
C ARG A 145 9.26 6.42 -24.08
N LEU A 146 9.92 6.62 -22.93
CA LEU A 146 11.36 6.41 -22.80
C LEU A 146 11.75 4.93 -23.01
N GLU A 147 10.94 4.01 -22.49
CA GLU A 147 11.17 2.57 -22.64
C GLU A 147 10.92 2.09 -24.10
N ALA A 148 9.91 2.64 -24.79
CA ALA A 148 9.55 2.22 -26.15
C ALA A 148 10.65 2.46 -27.20
N GLY A 149 11.49 3.49 -27.01
CA GLY A 149 12.62 3.79 -27.90
C GLY A 149 13.94 3.13 -27.51
N ALA A 150 13.95 2.34 -26.42
CA ALA A 150 15.18 1.79 -25.85
C ALA A 150 15.37 0.31 -26.27
N PRO A 151 16.63 -0.12 -26.55
CA PRO A 151 16.96 -1.54 -26.64
C PRO A 151 16.51 -2.33 -25.41
N LYS A 152 16.18 -3.62 -25.57
CA LYS A 152 15.65 -4.46 -24.47
C LYS A 152 16.63 -4.62 -23.29
N ASP A 153 17.92 -4.50 -23.57
CA ASP A 153 19.05 -4.58 -22.65
C ASP A 153 19.51 -3.20 -22.14
N ALA A 154 18.81 -2.13 -22.51
CA ALA A 154 19.15 -0.78 -22.07
C ALA A 154 18.93 -0.57 -20.57
N VAL A 155 19.78 0.29 -20.00
CA VAL A 155 19.72 0.77 -18.60
C VAL A 155 18.29 1.19 -18.21
N VAL A 156 17.60 1.91 -19.11
CA VAL A 156 16.22 2.40 -18.91
C VAL A 156 15.24 1.26 -18.66
N VAL A 157 15.37 0.15 -19.39
CA VAL A 157 14.49 -1.03 -19.22
C VAL A 157 14.74 -1.70 -17.88
N ARG A 158 16.00 -1.79 -17.42
CA ARG A 158 16.33 -2.32 -16.09
C ARG A 158 15.74 -1.47 -14.97
N VAL A 159 15.89 -0.15 -15.03
CA VAL A 159 15.26 0.79 -14.07
C VAL A 159 13.73 0.63 -14.10
N GLY A 160 13.15 0.51 -15.29
CA GLY A 160 11.71 0.26 -15.47
C GLY A 160 11.22 -1.03 -14.82
N ARG A 161 12.03 -2.09 -14.81
CA ARG A 161 11.72 -3.34 -14.09
C ARG A 161 11.76 -3.14 -12.58
N THR A 162 12.81 -2.50 -12.05
CA THR A 162 12.92 -2.21 -10.60
C THR A 162 11.73 -1.37 -10.12
N TYR A 163 11.35 -0.36 -10.90
CA TYR A 163 10.16 0.44 -10.62
C TYR A 163 8.89 -0.42 -10.57
N ARG A 164 8.67 -1.29 -11.55
CA ARG A 164 7.46 -2.15 -11.61
C ARG A 164 7.42 -3.11 -10.42
N SER A 165 8.55 -3.65 -10.02
CA SER A 165 8.67 -4.46 -8.79
C SER A 165 8.34 -3.65 -7.54
N GLY A 166 8.82 -2.41 -7.45
CA GLY A 166 8.46 -1.49 -6.35
C GLY A 166 6.96 -1.21 -6.30
N VAL A 167 6.33 -0.92 -7.45
CA VAL A 167 4.87 -0.72 -7.53
C VAL A 167 4.12 -1.97 -7.09
N ALA A 168 4.54 -3.15 -7.56
CA ALA A 168 3.93 -4.42 -7.16
C ALA A 168 4.10 -4.69 -5.65
N ALA A 169 5.27 -4.41 -5.08
CA ALA A 169 5.52 -4.59 -3.65
C ALA A 169 4.63 -3.65 -2.80
N VAL A 170 4.61 -2.35 -3.11
CA VAL A 170 3.79 -1.36 -2.38
C VAL A 170 2.30 -1.70 -2.50
N ALA A 171 1.82 -1.99 -3.71
CA ALA A 171 0.41 -2.34 -3.92
C ALA A 171 0.03 -3.68 -3.27
N GLY A 172 0.92 -4.68 -3.29
CA GLY A 172 0.69 -5.97 -2.65
C GLY A 172 0.62 -5.87 -1.12
N LEU A 173 1.51 -5.08 -0.51
CA LEU A 173 1.46 -4.80 0.93
C LEU A 173 0.22 -4.01 1.32
N THR A 174 -0.11 -2.95 0.56
CA THR A 174 -1.34 -2.18 0.76
C THR A 174 -2.57 -3.08 0.71
N LEU A 175 -2.61 -3.99 -0.28
CA LEU A 175 -3.68 -4.98 -0.41
C LEU A 175 -3.77 -5.89 0.82
N ALA A 176 -2.66 -6.44 1.29
CA ALA A 176 -2.63 -7.32 2.45
C ALA A 176 -3.12 -6.61 3.73
N VAL A 177 -2.65 -5.38 3.98
CA VAL A 177 -3.11 -4.54 5.10
C VAL A 177 -4.61 -4.30 4.97
N SER A 178 -5.07 -3.82 3.81
CA SER A 178 -6.48 -3.49 3.61
C SER A 178 -7.42 -4.68 3.77
N LEU A 179 -7.04 -5.87 3.30
CA LEU A 179 -7.83 -7.09 3.48
C LEU A 179 -7.89 -7.52 4.95
N THR A 180 -6.79 -7.34 5.69
CA THR A 180 -6.72 -7.67 7.11
C THR A 180 -7.64 -6.76 7.92
N THR A 181 -7.56 -5.44 7.68
CA THR A 181 -8.43 -4.47 8.37
C THR A 181 -9.89 -4.63 7.94
N MET A 182 -10.16 -4.87 6.65
CA MET A 182 -11.51 -5.16 6.17
C MET A 182 -12.12 -6.40 6.85
N ALA A 183 -11.33 -7.46 7.06
CA ALA A 183 -11.80 -8.65 7.76
C ALA A 183 -12.10 -8.39 9.25
N TYR A 184 -11.30 -7.53 9.89
CA TYR A 184 -11.55 -7.08 11.25
C TYR A 184 -12.83 -6.23 11.35
N ALA A 185 -13.05 -5.31 10.41
CA ALA A 185 -14.27 -4.50 10.33
C ALA A 185 -15.54 -5.34 10.15
N VAL A 186 -15.46 -6.44 9.38
CA VAL A 186 -16.57 -7.43 9.29
C VAL A 186 -16.85 -8.05 10.65
N PHE A 187 -15.82 -8.38 11.42
CA PHE A 187 -15.99 -8.93 12.76
C PHE A 187 -16.68 -7.94 13.70
N GLU A 188 -16.24 -6.67 13.72
CA GLU A 188 -16.89 -5.62 14.55
C GLU A 188 -18.35 -5.39 14.16
N PHE A 189 -18.66 -5.47 12.86
CA PHE A 189 -20.04 -5.34 12.37
C PHE A 189 -20.97 -6.44 12.90
N PHE A 190 -20.52 -7.69 12.95
CA PHE A 190 -21.37 -8.82 13.39
C PHE A 190 -21.35 -9.07 14.89
N ALA A 191 -20.26 -8.68 15.55
CA ALA A 191 -20.01 -8.99 16.96
C ALA A 191 -19.53 -7.75 17.72
N PRO A 192 -20.34 -6.67 17.79
CA PRO A 192 -20.00 -5.51 18.59
C PRO A 192 -19.82 -5.92 20.06
N ASN A 193 -18.94 -5.22 20.79
CA ASN A 193 -18.69 -5.41 22.23
C ASN A 193 -18.07 -6.75 22.68
N ILE A 194 -17.64 -7.63 21.77
CA ILE A 194 -16.79 -8.78 22.16
C ILE A 194 -15.38 -8.32 22.55
N VAL A 195 -14.85 -7.34 21.83
CA VAL A 195 -13.45 -6.86 21.98
C VAL A 195 -13.40 -5.53 22.73
N THR A 196 -14.43 -4.69 22.58
CA THR A 196 -14.56 -3.42 23.28
C THR A 196 -15.31 -3.62 24.60
N SER A 197 -14.60 -3.60 25.73
CA SER A 197 -15.19 -3.71 27.08
C SER A 197 -15.89 -2.43 27.56
N ALA A 198 -15.97 -1.40 26.70
CA ALA A 198 -16.61 -0.13 27.00
C ALA A 198 -18.11 -0.20 26.75
N ALA A 199 -18.89 0.59 27.50
CA ALA A 199 -20.33 0.76 27.34
C ALA A 199 -20.67 1.54 26.05
N TYR A 200 -20.25 1.03 24.91
CA TYR A 200 -20.54 1.59 23.61
C TYR A 200 -21.90 1.12 23.12
N PRO A 201 -22.73 2.01 22.53
CA PRO A 201 -23.90 1.59 21.81
C PRO A 201 -23.52 0.66 20.65
N ASP A 202 -24.12 -0.54 20.62
CA ASP A 202 -23.91 -1.53 19.57
C ASP A 202 -24.10 -0.93 18.16
N ASP A 203 -25.07 -0.03 18.00
CA ASP A 203 -25.39 0.59 16.71
C ASP A 203 -24.25 1.46 16.18
N VAL A 204 -23.54 2.19 17.05
CA VAL A 204 -22.39 3.02 16.65
C VAL A 204 -21.24 2.11 16.19
N ILE A 205 -20.89 1.08 16.97
CA ILE A 205 -19.82 0.13 16.60
C ILE A 205 -20.13 -0.53 15.26
N ARG A 206 -21.38 -0.96 15.04
CA ARG A 206 -21.78 -1.58 13.76
C ARG A 206 -21.63 -0.61 12.59
N MET A 207 -22.02 0.65 12.76
CA MET A 207 -21.88 1.65 11.69
C MET A 207 -20.42 2.00 11.41
N GLU A 208 -19.57 2.02 12.44
CA GLU A 208 -18.12 2.20 12.29
C GLU A 208 -17.50 1.01 11.56
N GLY A 209 -17.81 -0.22 11.97
CA GLY A 209 -17.37 -1.43 11.26
C GLY A 209 -17.84 -1.45 9.80
N LEU A 210 -19.06 -0.97 9.50
CA LEU A 210 -19.53 -0.81 8.12
C LEU A 210 -18.71 0.24 7.35
N ALA A 211 -18.46 1.40 7.97
CA ALA A 211 -17.68 2.47 7.34
C ALA A 211 -16.24 2.02 7.05
N GLU A 212 -15.58 1.38 8.01
CA GLU A 212 -14.26 0.80 7.85
C GLU A 212 -14.24 -0.28 6.76
N PHE A 213 -15.21 -1.20 6.77
CA PHE A 213 -15.33 -2.24 5.76
C PHE A 213 -15.39 -1.64 4.35
N LEU A 214 -16.20 -0.59 4.15
CA LEU A 214 -16.33 0.08 2.86
C LEU A 214 -15.05 0.82 2.46
N ALA A 215 -14.43 1.56 3.38
CA ALA A 215 -13.20 2.30 3.11
C ALA A 215 -12.01 1.38 2.79
N PHE A 216 -11.78 0.36 3.61
CA PHE A 216 -10.70 -0.61 3.38
C PHE A 216 -11.01 -1.54 2.21
N GLY A 217 -12.28 -1.89 1.97
CA GLY A 217 -12.71 -2.60 0.77
C GLY A 217 -12.40 -1.82 -0.50
N PHE A 218 -12.65 -0.51 -0.51
CA PHE A 218 -12.26 0.36 -1.62
C PHE A 218 -10.75 0.37 -1.85
N LEU A 219 -9.95 0.52 -0.78
CA LEU A 219 -8.49 0.47 -0.87
C LEU A 219 -7.98 -0.90 -1.36
N ALA A 220 -8.60 -2.00 -0.93
CA ALA A 220 -8.28 -3.35 -1.37
C ALA A 220 -8.54 -3.52 -2.87
N VAL A 221 -9.67 -3.00 -3.37
CA VAL A 221 -9.97 -3.03 -4.81
C VAL A 221 -8.94 -2.23 -5.62
N LEU A 222 -8.65 -0.99 -5.22
CA LEU A 222 -7.67 -0.16 -5.93
C LEU A 222 -6.26 -0.78 -5.93
N SER A 223 -5.77 -1.16 -4.76
CA SER A 223 -4.45 -1.78 -4.60
C SER A 223 -4.37 -3.12 -5.34
N GLY A 224 -5.43 -3.93 -5.32
CA GLY A 224 -5.53 -5.18 -6.06
C GLY A 224 -5.48 -5.00 -7.58
N LEU A 225 -6.15 -3.97 -8.12
CA LEU A 225 -6.08 -3.63 -9.55
C LEU A 225 -4.67 -3.19 -9.97
N ILE A 226 -4.02 -2.35 -9.16
CA ILE A 226 -2.64 -1.89 -9.41
C ILE A 226 -1.66 -3.05 -9.32
N PHE A 227 -1.77 -3.88 -8.27
CA PHE A 227 -0.96 -5.08 -8.07
C PHE A 227 -1.09 -6.03 -9.26
N ARG A 228 -2.33 -6.39 -9.63
CA ARG A 228 -2.60 -7.29 -10.77
C ARG A 228 -1.99 -6.76 -12.07
N ARG A 229 -2.09 -5.44 -12.30
CA ARG A 229 -1.50 -4.80 -13.48
C ARG A 229 0.03 -4.87 -13.44
N ALA A 230 0.65 -4.45 -12.34
CA ALA A 230 2.10 -4.45 -12.19
C ALA A 230 2.68 -5.87 -12.28
N TRP A 231 2.00 -6.85 -11.68
CA TRP A 231 2.36 -8.26 -11.74
C TRP A 231 2.31 -8.82 -13.17
N ARG A 232 1.26 -8.50 -13.94
CA ARG A 232 1.17 -8.89 -15.36
C ARG A 232 2.26 -8.27 -16.22
N GLU A 233 2.71 -7.05 -15.90
CA GLU A 233 3.82 -6.39 -16.58
C GLU A 233 5.21 -6.98 -16.17
N LEU A 234 5.29 -7.71 -15.06
CA LEU A 234 6.52 -8.34 -14.54
C LEU A 234 6.63 -9.82 -14.92
N ALA A 235 5.53 -10.59 -14.88
CA ALA A 235 5.55 -12.04 -15.06
C ALA A 235 6.25 -12.52 -16.35
N PRO A 236 6.07 -11.88 -17.52
CA PRO A 236 6.78 -12.26 -18.75
C PRO A 236 8.28 -11.97 -18.72
N ALA A 237 8.74 -11.13 -17.79
CA ALA A 237 10.13 -10.67 -17.68
C ALA A 237 10.95 -11.47 -16.66
N LEU A 238 10.32 -12.34 -15.87
CA LEU A 238 11.04 -13.24 -14.96
C LEU A 238 11.79 -14.28 -15.80
N PRO A 239 13.12 -14.42 -15.64
CA PRO A 239 13.84 -15.49 -16.29
C PRO A 239 13.19 -16.80 -15.87
N ALA A 240 12.92 -17.69 -16.85
CA ALA A 240 12.50 -19.05 -16.52
C ALA A 240 13.49 -19.58 -15.48
N LEU A 241 13.00 -20.00 -14.32
CA LEU A 241 13.84 -20.60 -13.29
C LEU A 241 14.70 -21.64 -14.01
N PRO A 242 16.04 -21.57 -13.89
CA PRO A 242 16.91 -22.48 -14.60
C PRO A 242 16.39 -23.88 -14.29
N ALA A 243 15.94 -24.59 -15.32
CA ALA A 243 15.34 -25.91 -15.14
C ALA A 243 16.32 -26.67 -14.27
N HIS A 244 15.90 -27.00 -13.04
CA HIS A 244 16.77 -27.62 -12.06
C HIS A 244 17.24 -28.89 -12.74
N LYS A 245 18.48 -28.88 -13.26
CA LYS A 245 19.02 -30.05 -13.95
C LYS A 245 18.95 -31.14 -12.90
N ALA A 246 18.03 -32.09 -13.10
CA ALA A 246 17.87 -33.20 -12.19
C ALA A 246 19.28 -33.74 -11.95
N PRO A 247 19.70 -33.91 -10.69
CA PRO A 247 21.06 -34.35 -10.37
C PRO A 247 21.33 -35.57 -11.24
N ALA A 248 22.36 -35.50 -12.07
CA ALA A 248 22.66 -36.56 -13.03
C ALA A 248 22.66 -37.87 -12.25
N THR A 249 21.65 -38.71 -12.50
CA THR A 249 21.54 -40.03 -11.88
C THR A 249 22.86 -40.71 -12.16
N LYS A 250 23.69 -40.88 -11.11
CA LYS A 250 24.98 -41.55 -11.21
C LYS A 250 24.68 -42.90 -11.85
N ARG A 251 25.02 -43.03 -13.13
CA ARG A 251 24.83 -44.26 -13.89
C ARG A 251 25.67 -45.30 -13.16
N ALA A 252 25.01 -46.27 -12.53
CA ALA A 252 25.68 -47.30 -11.76
C ALA A 252 26.75 -47.94 -12.63
N THR A 253 28.02 -47.79 -12.24
CA THR A 253 29.14 -48.39 -12.94
C THR A 253 28.95 -49.91 -12.91
N PRO A 254 28.89 -50.60 -14.06
CA PRO A 254 28.69 -52.05 -14.08
C PRO A 254 29.83 -52.73 -13.33
N ALA A 255 29.48 -53.60 -12.39
CA ALA A 255 30.41 -54.36 -11.58
C ALA A 255 31.34 -55.19 -12.47
N LYS A 256 32.64 -54.94 -12.38
CA LYS A 256 33.68 -55.66 -13.12
C LYS A 256 33.73 -57.10 -12.63
N LYS A 257 33.24 -58.06 -13.43
CA LYS A 257 33.39 -59.51 -13.17
C LYS A 257 34.88 -59.85 -13.08
N ARG A 258 35.33 -60.29 -11.90
CA ARG A 258 36.63 -60.96 -11.73
C ARG A 258 36.48 -62.41 -12.15
N THR A 259 37.12 -62.80 -13.25
CA THR A 259 37.40 -64.20 -13.56
C THR A 259 38.58 -64.68 -12.71
N ARG A 260 38.42 -65.85 -12.09
CA ARG A 260 39.47 -66.59 -11.40
C ARG A 260 39.98 -67.68 -12.34
#